data_AF-A0AAE8Q3K6-F1
#
_entry.id   AF-A0AAE8Q3K6-F1
#
_cell.length_a   1.000
_cell.length_b   1.000
_cell.length_c   1.000
_cell.angle_alpha   90.00
_cell.angle_beta   90.00
_cell.angle_gamma   90.00
#
_symmetry.space_group_name_H-M   'P 1'
#
loop_
_entity.id
_entity.type
_entity.pdbx_description
1 polymer ?
#
loop_
_entity_poly.entity_id
_entity_poly.type
_entity_poly.pdbx_seq_one_letter_code
_entity_poly.pdbx_strand_id
1 'polypeptide(L)' 'MSNVVELPVITTLPLDPKRVLAGASEREFDRVVLIGRLQDGSEYFASSEPDGGTILWDMERVRHALMKIADDA' A
#
# COMPACT_ATOMS: atom_id res chain seq x y z
N MET A 1 15.50 -9.16 -19.40
CA MET A 1 14.90 -7.82 -19.25
C MET A 1 13.49 -7.90 -19.81
N SER A 2 12.47 -8.05 -18.97
CA SER A 2 11.09 -8.14 -19.44
C SER A 2 10.55 -6.75 -19.72
N ASN A 3 9.86 -6.61 -20.84
CA ASN A 3 9.26 -5.39 -21.37
C ASN A 3 8.00 -4.98 -20.58
N VAL A 4 8.11 -4.90 -19.25
CA VAL A 4 6.97 -4.69 -18.35
C VAL A 4 6.98 -3.23 -17.90
N VAL A 5 6.00 -2.47 -18.39
CA VAL A 5 5.76 -1.08 -17.98
C VAL A 5 4.98 -1.09 -16.68
N GLU A 6 5.48 -0.43 -15.64
CA GLU A 6 4.73 -0.21 -14.40
C GLU A 6 3.71 0.89 -14.61
N LEU A 7 2.43 0.54 -14.53
CA LEU A 7 1.33 1.49 -14.62
C LEU A 7 1.04 2.04 -13.22
N PRO A 8 1.07 3.37 -13.01
CA PRO A 8 0.79 3.98 -11.71
C PRO A 8 -0.72 4.10 -11.48
N VAL A 9 -1.46 3.00 -11.64
CA VAL A 9 -2.93 2.96 -11.52
C VAL A 9 -3.35 1.87 -10.54
N ILE A 10 -4.52 2.05 -9.93
CA ILE A 10 -5.14 0.99 -9.14
C ILE A 10 -5.63 -0.10 -10.10
N THR A 11 -5.15 -1.31 -9.91
CA THR A 11 -5.48 -2.46 -10.76
C THR A 11 -6.61 -3.29 -10.17
N THR A 12 -7.49 -3.80 -11.01
CA THR A 12 -8.58 -4.73 -10.63
C THR A 12 -8.12 -6.18 -10.51
N LEU A 13 -6.89 -6.50 -10.93
CA LEU A 13 -6.31 -7.83 -10.84
C LEU A 13 -5.38 -7.94 -9.62
N PRO A 14 -5.36 -9.10 -8.94
CA PRO A 14 -4.39 -9.37 -7.88
C PRO A 14 -2.95 -9.27 -8.40
N LEU A 15 -2.10 -8.61 -7.61
CA LEU A 15 -0.66 -8.56 -7.84
C LEU A 15 0.06 -9.42 -6.80
N ASP A 16 1.23 -9.97 -7.15
CA ASP A 16 2.13 -10.61 -6.18
C ASP A 16 2.54 -9.57 -5.12
N PRO A 17 2.26 -9.80 -3.82
CA PRO A 17 2.64 -8.88 -2.75
C PRO A 17 4.13 -8.53 -2.75
N LYS A 18 5.01 -9.46 -3.15
CA LYS A 18 6.46 -9.19 -3.23
C LYS A 18 6.77 -8.11 -4.27
N ARG A 19 6.04 -8.10 -5.38
CA ARG A 19 6.21 -7.09 -6.43
C ARG A 19 5.73 -5.72 -5.97
N VAL A 20 4.62 -5.67 -5.24
CA VAL A 20 4.11 -4.43 -4.64
C VAL A 20 5.15 -3.85 -3.68
N LEU A 21 5.72 -4.68 -2.81
CA LEU A 21 6.75 -4.27 -1.85
C LEU A 21 8.05 -3.82 -2.54
N ALA A 22 8.49 -4.52 -3.58
CA ALA A 22 9.66 -4.13 -4.36
C ALA A 22 9.47 -2.75 -5.01
N GLY A 23 8.34 -2.52 -5.69
CA GLY A 23 8.05 -1.21 -6.28
C GLY A 23 7.89 -0.08 -5.24
N ALA A 24 7.36 -0.40 -4.05
CA ALA A 24 7.31 0.54 -2.94
C ALA A 24 8.73 0.89 -2.42
N SER A 25 9.64 -0.07 -2.36
CA SER A 25 11.01 0.14 -1.86
C SER A 25 11.86 1.08 -2.73
N GLU A 26 11.47 1.31 -3.98
CA GLU A 26 12.14 2.25 -4.89
C GLU A 26 11.67 3.71 -4.70
N ARG A 27 10.70 3.97 -3.82
CA ARG A 27 10.15 5.30 -3.56
C ARG A 27 10.79 5.97 -2.35
N GLU A 28 10.89 7.29 -2.40
CA GLU A 28 11.39 8.12 -1.29
C GLU A 28 10.23 8.52 -0.36
N PHE A 29 9.79 7.61 0.49
CA PHE A 29 8.73 7.87 1.46
C PHE A 29 9.27 8.58 2.71
N ASP A 30 8.52 9.57 3.22
CA ASP A 30 8.73 10.20 4.53
C ASP A 30 8.38 9.22 5.68
N ARG A 31 7.30 8.47 5.50
CA ARG A 31 6.85 7.42 6.43
C ARG A 31 6.12 6.30 5.72
N VAL A 32 6.19 5.10 6.28
CA VAL A 32 5.59 3.89 5.72
C VAL A 32 4.84 3.14 6.81
N VAL A 33 3.62 2.71 6.47
CA VAL A 33 2.83 1.76 7.25
C VAL A 33 2.52 0.57 6.35
N LEU A 34 2.88 -0.62 6.81
CA LEU A 34 2.65 -1.89 6.12
C LEU A 34 1.54 -2.63 6.85
N ILE A 35 0.45 -2.85 6.14
CA ILE A 35 -0.67 -3.68 6.59
C ILE A 35 -0.79 -4.82 5.60
N GLY A 36 -0.66 -6.06 6.09
CA GLY A 36 -0.68 -7.24 5.25
C GLY A 36 -1.43 -8.39 5.91
N ARG A 37 -1.69 -9.42 5.10
CA ARG A 37 -2.18 -10.71 5.58
C ARG A 37 -1.18 -11.79 5.19
N LEU A 38 -0.70 -12.54 6.16
CA LEU A 38 0.24 -13.63 5.94
C LEU A 38 -0.47 -14.88 5.40
N GLN A 39 0.31 -15.83 4.90
CA GLN A 39 -0.23 -17.06 4.29
C GLN A 39 -1.00 -17.93 5.29
N ASP A 40 -0.69 -17.82 6.58
CA ASP A 40 -1.41 -18.51 7.68
C ASP A 40 -2.72 -17.79 8.07
N GLY A 41 -3.04 -16.69 7.38
CA GLY A 41 -4.24 -15.89 7.62
C GLY A 41 -4.11 -14.84 8.71
N SER A 42 -2.98 -14.77 9.42
CA SER A 42 -2.69 -13.75 10.43
C SER A 42 -2.45 -12.37 9.82
N GLU A 43 -2.73 -11.33 10.60
CA GLU A 43 -2.49 -9.94 10.22
C GLU A 43 -1.03 -9.58 10.49
N TYR A 44 -0.41 -8.87 9.54
CA TYR A 44 0.92 -8.30 9.69
C TYR A 44 0.82 -6.78 9.74
N PHE A 45 1.48 -6.20 10.74
CA PHE A 45 1.57 -4.75 10.92
C PHE A 45 3.02 -4.34 11.18
N ALA A 46 3.51 -3.36 10.43
CA ALA A 46 4.80 -2.70 10.67
C ALA A 46 4.72 -1.22 10.28
N SER A 47 5.41 -0.36 11.01
CA SER A 47 5.43 1.09 10.78
C SER A 47 6.83 1.66 11.00
N SER A 48 7.22 2.65 10.19
CA SER A 48 8.41 3.47 10.43
C SER A 48 8.17 4.61 11.42
N GLU A 49 6.91 5.00 11.62
CA GLU A 49 6.45 6.02 12.57
C GLU A 49 6.04 5.34 13.89
N PRO A 50 6.55 5.76 15.06
CA PRO A 50 6.13 5.22 16.35
C PRO A 50 4.77 5.75 16.84
N ASP A 51 4.33 6.94 16.41
CA ASP A 51 3.08 7.52 16.89
C ASP A 51 1.83 6.90 16.24
N GLY A 52 1.05 6.20 17.06
CA GLY A 52 -0.20 5.58 16.61
C GLY A 52 -1.25 6.59 16.13
N GLY A 53 -1.28 7.81 16.68
CA GLY A 53 -2.22 8.84 16.25
C GLY A 53 -1.97 9.27 14.80
N THR A 54 -0.71 9.49 14.45
CA THR A 54 -0.26 9.83 13.10
C THR A 54 -0.57 8.70 12.12
N ILE A 55 -0.29 7.45 12.50
CA ILE A 55 -0.60 6.27 11.67
C ILE A 55 -2.11 6.16 11.40
N LEU A 56 -2.94 6.29 12.43
CA LEU A 56 -4.40 6.21 12.28
C LEU A 56 -4.93 7.31 11.36
N TRP A 57 -4.37 8.52 11.47
CA TRP A 57 -4.73 9.61 10.57
C TRP A 57 -4.35 9.33 9.11
N ASP A 58 -3.15 8.81 8.87
CA ASP A 58 -2.72 8.42 7.52
C ASP A 58 -3.62 7.34 6.92
N MET A 59 -4.07 6.36 7.73
CA MET A 59 -5.02 5.34 7.29
C MET A 59 -6.36 5.96 6.84
N GLU A 60 -6.92 6.89 7.61
CA GLU A 60 -8.17 7.56 7.22
C GLU A 60 -8.02 8.40 5.95
N ARG A 61 -6.86 9.05 5.75
CA ARG A 61 -6.57 9.79 4.53
C ARG A 61 -6.49 8.89 3.31
N VAL A 62 -5.82 7.74 3.41
CA VAL A 62 -5.71 6.76 2.32
C VAL A 62 -7.08 6.15 2.02
N ARG A 63 -7.86 5.78 3.05
CA ARG A 63 -9.23 5.31 2.89
C ARG A 63 -10.09 6.32 2.14
N HIS A 64 -10.03 7.60 2.52
CA HIS A 64 -10.77 8.66 1.82
C HIS A 64 -10.34 8.80 0.36
N ALA A 65 -9.04 8.67 0.06
CA ALA A 65 -8.55 8.67 -1.32
C ALA A 65 -9.06 7.47 -2.12
N LEU A 66 -9.10 6.27 -1.53
CA LEU A 66 -9.66 5.08 -2.17
C LEU A 66 -11.15 5.23 -2.48
N MET A 67 -11.92 5.82 -1.55
CA MET A 67 -13.35 6.07 -1.77
C MET A 67 -13.58 7.00 -2.97
N LYS A 68 -12.77 8.06 -3.13
CA LYS A 68 -12.86 8.94 -4.30
C LYS A 68 -12.61 8.20 -5.63
N ILE A 69 -11.66 7.28 -5.63
CA ILE A 69 -11.36 6.49 -6.82
C ILE A 69 -12.55 5.57 -7.17
N ALA A 70 -13.28 5.06 -6.18
CA ALA A 70 -14.48 4.28 -6.41
C ALA A 70 -15.66 5.13 -6.93
N ASP A 71 -15.78 6.39 -6.50
CA ASP A 71 -16.82 7.31 -6.99
C ASP A 71 -16.54 7.77 -8.44
N ASP A 72 -15.26 7.84 -8.83
CA ASP A 72 -14.80 8.26 -10.16
C ASP A 72 -14.68 7.09 -11.17
N ALA A 73 -14.87 5.83 -10.75
CA ALA A 73 -14.71 4.61 -11.56
C ALA A 73 -16.04 4.08 -12.13
#